data_AF-A0A7J9EDG2-F1
#
_entry.id   AF-A0A7J9EDG2-F1
#
_cell.length_a   1.000
_cell.length_b   1.000
_cell.length_c   1.000
_cell.angle_alpha   90.00
_cell.angle_beta   90.00
_cell.angle_gamma   90.00
#
_symmetry.space_group_name_H-M   'P 1'
#
loop_
_entity.id
_entity.type
_entity.pdbx_description
1 polymer ?
#
loop_
_entity_poly.entity_id
_entity_poly.type
_entity_poly.pdbx_seq_one_letter_code
_entity_poly.pdbx_strand_id
1 'polypeptide(L)'
;MRDWINRNYDYYEFLTPEMRNTSLQLQGPCYPVIFPSVNVYWSCQFIARASNISLRHWQQMGGVNINEDMVIDKSIHRSINSRSSVLKRYMADIGKSWPVLIVCGGMLPLFLSVIWLLMIRHFVSAMPWITVALFNILIITVTMFYYLKAGWIGNDAISPIIGEHDPYINVVGRELHHLRAVAILMTFVMVVSILTSIAIIRRILMATSVLKATALHLFSSGQVVKNNCNTNCCAYDLVAKKVNCDGCCGYSIHYTPHIAVAIFFHLFGGYWATQFFIACSSTVIAGSVASYYWARGETSPEIPFLPVFASMKRLIRYNLGSVALGSLVVSFVESIRFILESIRRKLKVAGVTSDGWFGKIIAITGKSFFKASEIATELIMNNILRIGKVNVIGDVILFLGKLCVSLSSAVFGF
;
A
#
# COMPACT_ATOMS: atom_id res chain seq x y z
N MET A 1 -13.98 -22.31 38.64
CA MET A 1 -15.12 -21.89 37.80
C MET A 1 -16.30 -21.33 38.61
N ARG A 2 -16.86 -22.02 39.63
CA ARG A 2 -17.97 -21.48 40.45
C ARG A 2 -17.61 -20.24 41.27
N ASP A 3 -16.41 -20.20 41.85
CA ASP A 3 -15.91 -19.01 42.57
C ASP A 3 -15.75 -17.77 41.68
N TRP A 4 -15.60 -17.95 40.37
CA TRP A 4 -15.40 -16.84 39.42
C TRP A 4 -16.72 -16.17 39.05
N ILE A 5 -17.77 -16.98 38.85
CA ILE A 5 -19.13 -16.52 38.62
C ILE A 5 -19.66 -15.77 39.86
N ASN A 6 -19.37 -16.29 41.06
CA ASN A 6 -19.75 -15.65 42.33
C ASN A 6 -19.10 -14.28 42.55
N ARG A 7 -17.99 -13.98 41.86
CA ARG A 7 -17.23 -12.73 41.99
C ARG A 7 -17.41 -11.78 40.80
N ASN A 8 -18.33 -12.09 39.91
CA ASN A 8 -18.65 -11.27 38.73
C ASN A 8 -17.41 -10.89 37.88
N TYR A 9 -16.40 -11.76 37.82
CA TYR A 9 -15.18 -11.58 37.04
C TYR A 9 -14.32 -10.34 37.41
N ASP A 10 -14.39 -9.83 38.65
CA ASP A 10 -13.54 -8.73 39.10
C ASP A 10 -12.14 -9.21 39.55
N TYR A 11 -11.21 -9.28 38.59
CA TYR A 11 -9.81 -9.70 38.83
C TYR A 11 -8.92 -8.57 39.36
N TYR A 12 -9.40 -7.33 39.30
CA TYR A 12 -8.61 -6.15 39.66
C TYR A 12 -8.32 -6.10 41.17
N GLU A 13 -9.24 -6.60 41.99
CA GLU A 13 -9.10 -6.60 43.46
C GLU A 13 -7.94 -7.49 43.95
N PHE A 14 -7.58 -8.53 43.19
CA PHE A 14 -6.50 -9.47 43.52
C PHE A 14 -5.10 -8.98 43.16
N LEU A 15 -4.99 -7.90 42.40
CA LEU A 15 -3.71 -7.34 42.01
C LEU A 15 -2.98 -6.75 43.23
N THR A 16 -1.65 -6.85 43.22
CA THR A 16 -0.82 -6.12 44.19
C THR A 16 -1.03 -4.61 44.03
N PRO A 17 -0.77 -3.79 45.07
CA PRO A 17 -0.96 -2.34 44.99
C PRO A 17 -0.21 -1.69 43.82
N GLU A 18 0.98 -2.18 43.52
CA GLU A 18 1.79 -1.73 42.38
C GLU A 18 1.14 -2.11 41.04
N MET A 19 0.68 -3.36 40.90
CA MET A 19 -0.03 -3.83 39.71
C MET A 19 -1.38 -3.13 39.49
N ARG A 20 -2.08 -2.70 40.56
CA ARG A 20 -3.29 -1.89 40.43
C ARG A 20 -2.99 -0.51 39.87
N ASN A 21 -1.91 0.12 40.32
CA ASN A 21 -1.50 1.44 39.83
C ASN A 21 -1.11 1.40 38.34
N THR A 22 -0.38 0.37 37.90
CA THR A 22 -0.06 0.19 36.47
C THR A 22 -1.28 -0.19 35.64
N SER A 23 -2.20 -0.98 36.20
CA SER A 23 -3.47 -1.33 35.56
C SER A 23 -4.38 -0.11 35.34
N LEU A 24 -4.43 0.80 36.32
CA LEU A 24 -5.09 2.10 36.16
C LEU A 24 -4.45 2.94 35.05
N GLN A 25 -3.16 2.81 34.81
CA GLN A 25 -2.48 3.49 33.69
C GLN A 25 -2.59 2.74 32.35
N LEU A 26 -3.48 1.76 32.25
CA LEU A 26 -3.68 0.89 31.08
C LEU A 26 -2.47 -0.01 30.72
N GLN A 27 -1.56 -0.23 31.68
CA GLN A 27 -0.31 -0.98 31.51
C GLN A 27 -0.28 -2.34 32.21
N GLY A 28 -1.22 -2.61 33.12
CA GLY A 28 -1.27 -3.86 33.89
C GLY A 28 -2.06 -5.00 33.24
N PRO A 29 -2.04 -6.20 33.84
CA PRO A 29 -2.57 -7.43 33.23
C PRO A 29 -4.11 -7.53 33.24
N CYS A 30 -4.80 -6.79 34.11
CA CYS A 30 -6.26 -6.78 34.23
C CYS A 30 -6.75 -5.38 34.60
N TYR A 31 -7.87 -4.93 34.02
CA TYR A 31 -8.40 -3.59 34.22
C TYR A 31 -9.60 -3.59 35.18
N PRO A 32 -9.76 -2.53 36.02
CA PRO A 32 -10.93 -2.43 36.89
C PRO A 32 -12.20 -2.23 36.07
N VAL A 33 -13.32 -2.79 36.53
CA VAL A 33 -14.64 -2.39 36.04
C VAL A 33 -14.98 -1.03 36.63
N ILE A 34 -14.80 0.02 35.83
CA ILE A 34 -14.97 1.40 36.31
C ILE A 34 -16.45 1.72 36.43
N PHE A 35 -17.20 1.53 35.35
CA PHE A 35 -18.64 1.76 35.34
C PHE A 35 -19.35 0.45 34.99
N PRO A 36 -20.19 -0.08 35.90
CA PRO A 36 -20.97 -1.27 35.59
C PRO A 36 -21.95 -0.96 34.46
N SER A 37 -22.04 -1.88 33.51
CA SER A 37 -23.01 -1.84 32.42
C SER A 37 -23.97 -3.01 32.52
N VAL A 38 -25.18 -2.79 32.00
CA VAL A 38 -26.22 -3.81 31.88
C VAL A 38 -26.55 -4.01 30.41
N ASN A 39 -26.85 -5.25 30.03
CA ASN A 39 -27.29 -5.56 28.68
C ASN A 39 -28.77 -5.20 28.53
N VAL A 40 -29.05 -4.22 27.68
CA VAL A 40 -30.39 -3.77 27.33
C VAL A 40 -30.56 -3.94 25.83
N TYR A 41 -31.38 -4.90 25.39
CA TYR A 41 -31.61 -5.20 23.97
C TYR A 41 -30.32 -5.34 23.15
N TRP A 42 -29.35 -6.11 23.63
CA TRP A 42 -28.06 -6.34 22.96
C TRP A 42 -27.14 -5.11 22.89
N SER A 43 -27.44 -4.07 23.67
CA SER A 43 -26.59 -2.90 23.85
C SER A 43 -26.13 -2.80 25.31
N CYS A 44 -24.86 -2.45 25.53
CA CYS A 44 -24.33 -2.20 26.87
C CYS A 44 -24.70 -0.77 27.29
N GLN A 45 -25.59 -0.63 28.28
CA GLN A 45 -25.94 0.66 28.86
C GLN A 45 -25.33 0.80 30.26
N PHE A 46 -24.75 1.96 30.57
CA PHE A 46 -24.23 2.22 31.91
C PHE A 46 -25.36 2.40 32.93
N ILE A 47 -25.15 1.92 34.16
CA ILE A 47 -26.07 2.19 35.27
C ILE A 47 -26.02 3.69 35.59
N ALA A 48 -27.18 4.32 35.74
CA ALA A 48 -27.32 5.78 35.82
C ALA A 48 -26.63 6.44 37.04
N ARG A 49 -26.11 5.67 38.01
CA ARG A 49 -25.44 6.19 39.21
C ARG A 49 -24.03 5.64 39.34
N ALA A 50 -23.04 6.51 39.24
CA ALA A 50 -21.64 6.19 39.51
C ALA A 50 -21.40 6.09 41.01
N SER A 51 -20.60 5.11 41.45
CA SER A 51 -20.11 5.05 42.83
C SER A 51 -18.94 6.03 43.03
N ASN A 52 -18.73 6.51 44.26
CA ASN A 52 -17.57 7.39 44.55
C ASN A 52 -16.22 6.75 44.18
N ILE A 53 -16.13 5.43 44.24
CA ILE A 53 -14.94 4.66 43.86
C ILE A 53 -14.75 4.70 42.33
N SER A 54 -15.81 4.49 41.55
CA SER A 54 -15.76 4.57 40.08
C SER A 54 -15.33 5.95 39.57
N LEU A 55 -15.81 7.02 40.20
CA LEU A 55 -15.44 8.39 39.88
C LEU A 55 -13.96 8.68 40.17
N ARG A 56 -13.43 8.17 41.30
CA ARG A 56 -12.00 8.31 41.63
C ARG A 56 -11.11 7.56 40.63
N HIS A 57 -11.43 6.31 40.31
CA HIS A 57 -10.69 5.55 39.30
C HIS A 57 -10.76 6.24 37.92
N TRP A 58 -11.94 6.74 37.52
CA TRP A 58 -12.13 7.51 36.29
C TRP A 58 -11.22 8.74 36.22
N GLN A 59 -11.15 9.52 37.31
CA GLN A 59 -10.26 10.68 37.39
C GLN A 59 -8.78 10.31 37.36
N GLN A 60 -8.38 9.21 38.00
CA GLN A 60 -7.00 8.71 37.98
C GLN A 60 -6.53 8.31 36.57
N MET A 61 -7.45 7.91 35.69
CA MET A 61 -7.16 7.63 34.27
C MET A 61 -7.17 8.88 33.38
N GLY A 62 -7.33 10.07 33.96
CA GLY A 62 -7.46 11.32 33.21
C GLY A 62 -8.83 11.48 32.54
N GLY A 63 -9.87 10.88 33.11
CA GLY A 63 -11.25 11.03 32.67
C GLY A 63 -11.80 12.45 32.88
N VAL A 64 -12.76 12.86 32.06
CA VAL A 64 -13.42 14.18 32.17
C VAL A 64 -14.42 14.21 33.31
N ASN A 65 -14.65 15.39 33.93
CA ASN A 65 -15.67 15.52 34.98
C ASN A 65 -17.07 15.18 34.44
N ILE A 66 -17.79 14.33 35.16
CA ILE A 66 -19.15 13.90 34.83
C ILE A 66 -20.10 14.69 35.72
N ASN A 67 -20.94 15.56 35.13
CA ASN A 67 -22.02 16.23 35.87
C ASN A 67 -23.05 15.18 36.32
N GLU A 68 -23.44 15.24 37.60
CA GLU A 68 -24.42 14.33 38.21
C GLU A 68 -25.81 14.41 37.54
N ASP A 69 -26.14 15.55 36.92
CA ASP A 69 -27.41 15.78 36.23
C ASP A 69 -27.47 15.24 34.78
N MET A 70 -26.35 14.76 34.23
CA MET A 70 -26.27 14.22 32.87
C MET A 70 -26.10 12.71 32.91
N VAL A 71 -26.89 11.97 32.11
CA VAL A 71 -26.74 10.51 31.98
C VAL A 71 -25.28 10.16 31.69
N ILE A 72 -24.66 9.41 32.61
CA ILE A 72 -23.23 9.04 32.61
C ILE A 72 -22.79 8.52 31.23
N ASP A 73 -23.66 7.74 30.59
CA ASP A 73 -23.50 7.23 29.23
C ASP A 73 -23.13 8.31 28.22
N LYS A 74 -23.87 9.43 28.19
CA LYS A 74 -23.66 10.52 27.23
C LYS A 74 -22.34 11.25 27.47
N SER A 75 -21.91 11.36 28.73
CA SER A 75 -20.63 11.98 29.11
C SER A 75 -19.44 11.11 28.67
N ILE A 76 -19.48 9.84 29.05
CA ILE A 76 -18.43 8.86 28.75
C ILE A 76 -18.34 8.66 27.25
N HIS A 77 -19.46 8.50 26.55
CA HIS A 77 -19.45 8.25 25.12
C HIS A 77 -18.85 9.43 24.33
N ARG A 78 -19.13 10.67 24.74
CA ARG A 78 -18.47 11.87 24.18
C ARG A 78 -16.98 11.94 24.52
N SER A 79 -16.60 11.56 25.73
CA SER A 79 -15.19 11.55 26.16
C SER A 79 -14.37 10.52 25.39
N ILE A 80 -14.91 9.31 25.22
CA ILE A 80 -14.29 8.19 24.49
C ILE A 80 -14.23 8.44 22.98
N ASN A 81 -15.25 9.09 22.41
CA ASN A 81 -15.25 9.47 20.99
C ASN A 81 -14.59 10.84 20.73
N SER A 82 -13.99 11.45 21.76
CA SER A 82 -13.27 12.71 21.57
C SER A 82 -12.02 12.49 20.72
N ARG A 83 -11.76 13.40 19.78
CA ARG A 83 -10.64 13.29 18.81
C ARG A 83 -9.28 13.07 19.49
N SER A 84 -9.05 13.67 20.66
CA SER A 84 -7.82 13.53 21.43
C SER A 84 -7.67 12.14 22.08
N SER A 85 -8.75 11.58 22.61
CA SER A 85 -8.72 10.24 23.22
C SER A 85 -8.52 9.13 22.18
N VAL A 86 -9.16 9.28 21.02
CA VAL A 86 -9.00 8.38 19.87
C VAL A 86 -7.55 8.42 19.37
N LEU A 87 -6.97 9.61 19.24
CA LEU A 87 -5.56 9.77 18.84
C LEU A 87 -4.59 9.11 19.83
N LYS A 88 -4.82 9.25 21.14
CA LYS A 88 -3.98 8.61 22.17
C LYS A 88 -3.99 7.08 22.06
N ARG A 89 -5.15 6.47 21.78
CA ARG A 89 -5.26 5.02 21.57
C ARG A 89 -4.47 4.57 20.35
N TYR A 90 -4.63 5.25 19.21
CA TYR A 90 -3.85 4.95 18.01
C TYR A 90 -2.34 5.07 18.24
N MET A 91 -1.89 6.11 18.95
CA MET A 91 -0.46 6.28 19.27
C MET A 91 0.08 5.18 20.18
N ALA A 92 -0.71 4.73 21.17
CA ALA A 92 -0.33 3.62 22.04
C ALA A 92 -0.24 2.29 21.28
N ASP A 93 -1.18 2.03 20.36
CA ASP A 93 -1.19 0.82 19.54
C ASP A 93 0.00 0.79 18.56
N ILE A 94 0.34 1.95 17.97
CA ILE A 94 1.55 2.12 17.16
C ILE A 94 2.81 1.88 18.02
N GLY A 95 2.84 2.45 19.23
CA GLY A 95 3.94 2.28 20.17
C GLY A 95 4.16 0.83 20.62
N LYS A 96 3.13 -0.01 20.61
CA LYS A 96 3.28 -1.47 20.86
C LYS A 96 3.67 -2.24 19.60
N SER A 97 3.17 -1.83 18.43
CA SER A 97 3.29 -2.60 17.18
C SER A 97 4.48 -2.20 16.31
N TRP A 98 5.24 -1.16 16.68
CA TRP A 98 6.34 -0.63 15.87
C TRP A 98 7.41 -1.66 15.45
N PRO A 99 7.81 -2.69 16.24
CA PRO A 99 8.81 -3.64 15.80
C PRO A 99 8.26 -4.52 14.66
N VAL A 100 7.00 -4.92 14.78
CA VAL A 100 6.30 -5.71 13.76
C VAL A 100 6.17 -4.91 12.46
N LEU A 101 5.83 -3.63 12.56
CA LEU A 101 5.72 -2.74 11.39
C LEU A 101 7.05 -2.59 10.65
N ILE A 102 8.17 -2.41 11.37
CA ILE A 102 9.49 -2.28 10.74
C ILE A 102 9.92 -3.61 10.11
N VAL A 103 9.77 -4.72 10.83
CA VAL A 103 10.25 -6.03 10.37
C VAL A 103 9.38 -6.57 9.22
N CYS A 104 8.06 -6.66 9.42
CA CYS A 104 7.15 -7.25 8.45
C CYS A 104 6.73 -6.26 7.34
N GLY A 105 6.63 -4.96 7.66
CA GLY A 105 6.22 -3.94 6.70
C GLY A 105 7.37 -3.27 5.94
N GLY A 106 8.58 -3.27 6.51
CA GLY A 106 9.75 -2.58 5.94
C GLY A 106 10.84 -3.53 5.45
N MET A 107 11.54 -4.18 6.37
CA MET A 107 12.74 -4.96 6.05
C MET A 107 12.45 -6.22 5.24
N LEU A 108 11.44 -6.99 5.63
CA LEU A 108 11.09 -8.24 4.96
C LEU A 108 10.66 -8.03 3.50
N PRO A 109 9.78 -7.06 3.15
CA PRO A 109 9.43 -6.79 1.75
C PRO A 109 10.59 -6.30 0.91
N LEU A 110 11.47 -5.45 1.48
CA LEU A 110 12.69 -5.00 0.78
C LEU A 110 13.61 -6.17 0.47
N PHE A 111 13.83 -7.05 1.44
CA PHE A 111 14.67 -8.23 1.26
C PHE A 111 14.08 -9.20 0.24
N LEU A 112 12.78 -9.50 0.33
CA LEU A 112 12.07 -10.34 -0.64
C LEU A 112 12.10 -9.73 -2.05
N SER A 113 11.98 -8.41 -2.17
CA SER A 113 12.09 -7.70 -3.45
C SER A 113 13.49 -7.83 -4.06
N VAL A 114 14.56 -7.70 -3.27
CA VAL A 114 15.93 -7.91 -3.75
C VAL A 114 16.14 -9.35 -4.21
N ILE A 115 15.69 -10.34 -3.44
CA ILE A 115 15.75 -11.76 -3.83
C ILE A 115 14.99 -11.99 -5.14
N TRP A 116 13.82 -11.39 -5.27
CA TRP A 116 12.98 -11.50 -6.45
C TRP A 116 13.68 -10.96 -7.71
N LEU A 117 14.32 -9.79 -7.60
CA LEU A 117 15.11 -9.20 -8.69
C LEU A 117 16.33 -10.07 -9.06
N LEU A 118 17.01 -10.65 -8.07
CA LEU A 118 18.11 -11.58 -8.31
C LEU A 118 17.64 -12.86 -9.00
N MET A 119 16.46 -13.35 -8.64
CA MET A 119 15.86 -14.54 -9.25
C MET A 119 15.46 -14.28 -10.71
N ILE A 120 14.92 -13.10 -11.04
CA ILE A 120 14.68 -12.70 -12.44
C ILE A 120 15.98 -12.72 -13.23
N ARG A 121 17.10 -12.29 -12.63
CA ARG A 121 18.38 -12.22 -13.32
C ARG A 121 19.00 -13.60 -13.62
N HIS A 122 18.85 -14.57 -12.71
CA HIS A 122 19.54 -15.87 -12.83
C HIS A 122 18.62 -17.02 -13.26
N PHE A 123 17.32 -16.94 -12.97
CA PHE A 123 16.39 -18.06 -13.08
C PHE A 123 15.02 -17.65 -13.67
N VAL A 124 15.03 -17.00 -14.84
CA VAL A 124 13.82 -16.59 -15.58
C VAL A 124 12.83 -17.75 -15.78
N SER A 125 13.32 -18.98 -15.98
CA SER A 125 12.48 -20.15 -16.19
C SER A 125 11.84 -20.69 -14.90
N ALA A 126 12.47 -20.50 -13.73
CA ALA A 126 11.93 -20.96 -12.45
C ALA A 126 10.94 -19.96 -11.84
N MET A 127 11.08 -18.69 -12.20
CA MET A 127 10.29 -17.58 -11.68
C MET A 127 8.77 -17.82 -11.73
N PRO A 128 8.15 -18.24 -12.86
CA PRO A 128 6.71 -18.47 -12.92
C PRO A 128 6.23 -19.68 -12.10
N TRP A 129 7.09 -20.68 -11.91
CA TRP A 129 6.75 -21.86 -11.12
C TRP A 129 6.76 -21.54 -9.63
N ILE A 130 7.73 -20.74 -9.20
CA ILE A 130 7.84 -20.28 -7.82
C ILE A 130 6.64 -19.40 -7.47
N THR A 131 6.17 -18.52 -8.36
CA THR A 131 4.96 -17.70 -8.09
C THR A 131 3.70 -18.53 -7.98
N VAL A 132 3.50 -19.47 -8.90
CA VAL A 132 2.33 -20.37 -8.85
C VAL A 132 2.36 -21.22 -7.59
N ALA A 133 3.52 -21.76 -7.21
CA ALA A 133 3.67 -22.53 -5.98
C ALA A 133 3.38 -21.68 -4.74
N LEU A 134 4.00 -20.50 -4.62
CA LEU A 134 3.80 -19.59 -3.49
C LEU A 134 2.34 -19.13 -3.37
N PHE A 135 1.69 -18.81 -4.48
CA PHE A 135 0.29 -18.39 -4.50
C PHE A 135 -0.64 -19.51 -4.00
N ASN A 136 -0.43 -20.75 -4.45
CA ASN A 136 -1.24 -21.88 -3.99
C ASN A 136 -0.94 -22.26 -2.54
N ILE A 137 0.31 -22.16 -2.08
CA ILE A 137 0.65 -22.37 -0.67
C ILE A 137 -0.07 -21.32 0.20
N LEU A 138 0.00 -20.03 -0.19
CA LEU A 138 -0.66 -18.95 0.53
C LEU A 138 -2.17 -19.14 0.61
N ILE A 139 -2.82 -19.53 -0.49
CA ILE A 139 -4.28 -19.71 -0.45
C ILE A 139 -4.69 -20.91 0.40
N ILE A 140 -3.86 -21.98 0.43
CA ILE A 140 -4.07 -23.13 1.32
C ILE A 140 -3.90 -22.70 2.78
N THR A 141 -2.85 -21.95 3.14
CA THR A 141 -2.63 -21.51 4.53
C THR A 141 -3.74 -20.58 5.03
N VAL A 142 -4.18 -19.63 4.20
CA VAL A 142 -5.30 -18.73 4.57
C VAL A 142 -6.61 -19.52 4.69
N THR A 143 -6.88 -20.45 3.79
CA THR A 143 -8.06 -21.31 3.90
C THR A 143 -8.01 -22.15 5.17
N MET A 144 -6.87 -22.76 5.46
CA MET A 144 -6.64 -23.52 6.70
C MET A 144 -6.89 -22.66 7.95
N PHE A 145 -6.38 -21.43 7.99
CA PHE A 145 -6.62 -20.50 9.10
C PHE A 145 -8.11 -20.26 9.38
N TYR A 146 -8.92 -20.03 8.34
CA TYR A 146 -10.37 -19.88 8.51
C TYR A 146 -11.06 -21.16 8.99
N TYR A 147 -10.57 -22.33 8.58
CA TYR A 147 -11.07 -23.62 9.09
C TYR A 147 -10.79 -23.79 10.59
N LEU A 148 -9.64 -23.31 11.07
CA LEU A 148 -9.31 -23.33 12.50
C LEU A 148 -10.24 -22.41 13.28
N LYS A 149 -10.43 -21.18 12.79
CA LYS A 149 -11.31 -20.19 13.43
C LYS A 149 -12.79 -20.58 13.36
N ALA A 150 -13.22 -21.33 12.35
CA ALA A 150 -14.57 -21.87 12.23
C ALA A 150 -14.85 -23.06 13.17
N GLY A 151 -13.82 -23.58 13.85
CA GLY A 151 -13.91 -24.72 14.76
C GLY A 151 -14.20 -26.04 14.05
N TRP A 152 -13.84 -26.17 12.77
CA TRP A 152 -14.01 -27.40 12.00
C TRP A 152 -12.81 -28.36 12.13
N ILE A 153 -11.64 -27.83 12.45
CA ILE A 153 -10.46 -28.60 12.84
C ILE A 153 -10.31 -28.48 14.36
N GLY A 154 -10.24 -29.63 15.03
CA GLY A 154 -10.06 -29.71 16.47
C GLY A 154 -8.69 -29.19 16.90
N ASN A 155 -8.65 -28.56 18.08
CA ASN A 155 -7.43 -27.97 18.66
C ASN A 155 -6.35 -29.03 18.98
N ASP A 156 -6.76 -30.30 19.11
CA ASP A 156 -5.93 -31.49 19.32
C ASP A 156 -5.01 -31.80 18.13
N ALA A 157 -5.43 -31.45 16.90
CA ALA A 157 -4.61 -31.69 15.71
C ALA A 157 -3.45 -30.69 15.52
N ILE A 158 -3.47 -29.55 16.24
CA ILE A 158 -2.59 -28.39 15.95
C ILE A 158 -1.78 -27.93 17.16
N SER A 159 -2.23 -28.25 18.37
CA SER A 159 -1.49 -28.06 19.61
C SER A 159 0.00 -28.51 19.55
N PRO A 160 0.39 -29.63 18.91
CA PRO A 160 1.80 -30.00 18.83
C PRO A 160 2.68 -29.09 17.96
N ILE A 161 2.09 -28.22 17.12
CA ILE A 161 2.83 -27.39 16.15
C ILE A 161 2.92 -25.92 16.59
N ILE A 162 1.86 -25.38 17.20
CA ILE A 162 1.75 -23.94 17.53
C ILE A 162 1.87 -23.67 19.04
N GLY A 163 1.91 -24.72 19.87
CA GLY A 163 1.94 -24.61 21.32
C GLY A 163 0.54 -24.37 21.92
N GLU A 164 0.44 -24.48 23.24
CA GLU A 164 -0.82 -24.26 23.98
C GLU A 164 -1.30 -22.82 23.74
N HIS A 165 -2.50 -22.65 23.17
CA HIS A 165 -3.11 -21.35 22.89
C HIS A 165 -4.26 -21.10 23.85
N ASP A 166 -4.48 -19.83 24.22
CA ASP A 166 -5.52 -19.43 25.17
C ASP A 166 -6.89 -20.04 24.79
N PRO A 167 -7.49 -20.87 25.66
CA PRO A 167 -8.74 -21.59 25.39
C PRO A 167 -9.98 -20.68 25.40
N TYR A 168 -9.80 -19.36 25.42
CA TYR A 168 -10.84 -18.39 25.81
C TYR A 168 -11.52 -17.67 24.64
N ILE A 169 -11.12 -17.86 23.38
CA ILE A 169 -11.83 -17.26 22.24
C ILE A 169 -12.96 -18.19 21.77
N ASN A 170 -14.00 -18.30 22.60
CA ASN A 170 -15.26 -18.88 22.18
C ASN A 170 -16.03 -17.84 21.36
N VAL A 171 -15.91 -17.91 20.04
CA VAL A 171 -16.60 -17.02 19.11
C VAL A 171 -18.12 -17.26 19.23
N VAL A 172 -18.84 -16.27 19.76
CA VAL A 172 -20.30 -16.33 20.00
C VAL A 172 -21.06 -16.45 18.67
N GLY A 173 -22.15 -17.24 18.67
CA GLY A 173 -22.75 -17.88 17.48
C GLY A 173 -22.93 -17.06 16.20
N ARG A 174 -23.22 -15.74 16.24
CA ARG A 174 -23.38 -14.92 15.03
C ARG A 174 -22.07 -14.79 14.25
N GLU A 175 -20.97 -14.53 14.94
CA GLU A 175 -19.63 -14.42 14.36
C GLU A 175 -19.14 -15.77 13.80
N LEU A 176 -19.57 -16.89 14.42
CA LEU A 176 -19.24 -18.23 13.96
C LEU A 176 -19.91 -18.57 12.61
N HIS A 177 -21.16 -18.13 12.41
CA HIS A 177 -21.84 -18.31 11.12
C HIS A 177 -21.14 -17.52 9.99
N HIS A 178 -20.67 -16.31 10.28
CA HIS A 178 -19.87 -15.52 9.34
C HIS A 178 -18.54 -16.19 9.02
N LEU A 179 -17.82 -16.70 10.04
CA LEU A 179 -16.56 -17.42 9.85
C LEU A 179 -16.73 -18.70 9.02
N ARG A 180 -17.80 -19.46 9.24
CA ARG A 180 -18.11 -20.65 8.43
C ARG A 180 -18.46 -20.30 6.99
N ALA A 181 -19.24 -19.23 6.77
CA ALA A 181 -19.54 -18.76 5.42
C ALA A 181 -18.27 -18.31 4.69
N VAL A 182 -17.36 -17.60 5.37
CA VAL A 182 -16.06 -17.21 4.82
C VAL A 182 -15.18 -18.43 4.54
N ALA A 183 -15.14 -19.43 5.41
CA ALA A 183 -14.38 -20.66 5.18
C ALA A 183 -14.86 -21.40 3.92
N ILE A 184 -16.18 -21.53 3.72
CA ILE A 184 -16.76 -22.12 2.50
C ILE A 184 -16.39 -21.30 1.26
N LEU A 185 -16.53 -19.97 1.33
CA LEU A 185 -16.12 -19.10 0.22
C LEU A 185 -14.63 -19.30 -0.11
N MET A 186 -13.77 -19.33 0.89
CA MET A 186 -12.33 -19.53 0.71
C MET A 186 -12.00 -20.88 0.09
N THR A 187 -12.75 -21.95 0.40
CA THR A 187 -12.56 -23.24 -0.30
C THR A 187 -12.92 -23.18 -1.76
N PHE A 188 -14.01 -22.49 -2.11
CA PHE A 188 -14.39 -22.31 -3.51
C PHE A 188 -13.28 -21.56 -4.25
N VAL A 189 -12.75 -20.48 -3.67
CA VAL A 189 -11.64 -19.71 -4.25
C VAL A 189 -10.37 -20.57 -4.36
N MET A 190 -10.04 -21.38 -3.34
CA MET A 190 -8.90 -22.31 -3.38
C MET A 190 -9.02 -23.33 -4.52
N VAL A 191 -10.18 -23.97 -4.66
CA VAL A 191 -10.41 -24.95 -5.74
C VAL A 191 -10.28 -24.30 -7.11
N VAL A 192 -10.89 -23.14 -7.32
CA VAL A 192 -10.77 -22.37 -8.57
C VAL A 192 -9.32 -21.97 -8.83
N SER A 193 -8.59 -21.51 -7.81
CA SER A 193 -7.17 -21.16 -7.89
C SER A 193 -6.30 -22.33 -8.33
N ILE A 194 -6.52 -23.52 -7.76
CA ILE A 194 -5.76 -24.73 -8.10
C ILE A 194 -6.11 -25.16 -9.54
N LEU A 195 -7.38 -25.18 -9.93
CA LEU A 195 -7.81 -25.54 -11.28
C LEU A 195 -7.25 -24.59 -12.34
N THR A 196 -7.27 -23.29 -12.07
CA THR A 196 -6.67 -22.28 -12.96
C THR A 196 -5.15 -22.43 -13.03
N SER A 197 -4.48 -22.70 -11.91
CA SER A 197 -3.04 -22.99 -11.88
C SER A 197 -2.69 -24.17 -12.77
N ILE A 198 -3.44 -25.27 -12.68
CA ILE A 198 -3.26 -26.46 -13.55
C ILE A 198 -3.51 -26.11 -15.02
N ALA A 199 -4.58 -25.38 -15.33
CA ALA A 199 -4.92 -25.00 -16.69
C ALA A 199 -3.85 -24.11 -17.36
N ILE A 200 -3.17 -23.26 -16.58
CA ILE A 200 -2.18 -22.31 -17.07
C ILE A 200 -0.80 -22.96 -17.26
N ILE A 201 -0.52 -24.16 -16.72
CA ILE A 201 0.77 -24.87 -16.85
C ILE A 201 1.27 -24.91 -18.30
N ARG A 202 0.42 -25.31 -19.25
CA ARG A 202 0.80 -25.40 -20.67
C ARG A 202 1.17 -24.04 -21.26
N ARG A 203 0.49 -22.97 -20.82
CA ARG A 203 0.78 -21.60 -21.25
C ARG A 203 2.08 -21.08 -20.63
N ILE A 204 2.36 -21.42 -19.37
CA ILE A 204 3.62 -21.07 -18.69
C ILE A 204 4.81 -21.72 -19.40
N LEU A 205 4.71 -22.99 -19.78
CA LEU A 205 5.78 -23.68 -20.52
C LEU A 205 6.13 -22.95 -21.82
N MET A 206 5.12 -22.57 -22.63
CA MET A 206 5.34 -21.79 -23.85
C MET A 206 5.92 -20.39 -23.57
N ALA A 207 5.45 -19.72 -22.50
CA ALA A 207 5.96 -18.41 -22.13
C ALA A 207 7.43 -18.45 -21.67
N THR A 208 7.83 -19.48 -20.92
CA THR A 208 9.23 -19.63 -20.45
C THR A 208 10.23 -19.81 -21.59
N SER A 209 9.87 -20.55 -22.66
CA SER A 209 10.73 -20.67 -23.84
C SER A 209 10.90 -19.34 -24.57
N VAL A 210 9.83 -18.55 -24.68
CA VAL A 210 9.87 -17.21 -25.28
C VAL A 210 10.72 -16.28 -24.43
N LEU A 211 10.52 -16.23 -23.11
CA LEU A 211 11.30 -15.40 -22.20
C LEU A 211 12.80 -15.73 -22.24
N LYS A 212 13.17 -17.01 -22.35
CA LYS A 212 14.57 -17.43 -22.50
C LYS A 212 15.17 -16.96 -23.82
N ALA A 213 14.42 -17.09 -24.92
CA ALA A 213 14.85 -16.59 -26.23
C ALA A 213 14.97 -15.05 -26.23
N THR A 214 13.98 -14.34 -25.70
CA THR A 214 13.99 -12.88 -25.57
C THR A 214 15.15 -12.40 -24.71
N ALA A 215 15.44 -13.06 -23.58
CA ALA A 215 16.59 -12.72 -22.75
C ALA A 215 17.91 -12.91 -23.51
N LEU A 216 18.08 -14.04 -24.20
CA LEU A 216 19.27 -14.29 -25.02
C LEU A 216 19.41 -13.27 -26.15
N HIS A 217 18.30 -12.93 -26.82
CA HIS A 217 18.28 -11.90 -27.85
C HIS A 217 18.59 -10.50 -27.29
N LEU A 218 18.11 -10.15 -26.09
CA LEU A 218 18.39 -8.87 -25.45
C LEU A 218 19.86 -8.74 -25.01
N PHE A 219 20.47 -9.85 -24.54
CA PHE A 219 21.90 -9.86 -24.19
C PHE A 219 22.81 -9.95 -25.42
N SER A 220 22.32 -10.54 -26.51
CA SER A 220 23.00 -10.61 -27.80
C SER A 220 22.60 -9.48 -28.76
N SER A 221 21.77 -8.52 -28.34
CA SER A 221 21.26 -7.46 -29.22
C SER A 221 22.36 -6.42 -29.45
N GLY A 222 23.20 -6.73 -30.41
CA GLY A 222 24.28 -5.90 -30.92
C GLY A 222 24.98 -6.68 -32.01
N GLN A 223 25.13 -6.07 -33.19
CA GLN A 223 25.87 -6.70 -34.26
C GLN A 223 27.34 -6.67 -33.87
N VAL A 224 27.93 -7.85 -33.64
CA VAL A 224 29.36 -7.97 -33.36
C VAL A 224 30.10 -7.73 -34.67
N VAL A 225 30.58 -6.51 -34.87
CA VAL A 225 31.34 -6.13 -36.06
C VAL A 225 32.81 -6.31 -35.75
N LYS A 226 33.50 -7.01 -36.65
CA LYS A 226 34.95 -7.17 -36.61
C LYS A 226 35.60 -5.84 -36.96
N ASN A 227 36.35 -5.25 -36.03
CA ASN A 227 37.09 -4.02 -36.29
C ASN A 227 38.27 -4.31 -37.24
N ASN A 228 38.87 -3.25 -37.78
CA ASN A 228 40.07 -3.38 -38.61
C ASN A 228 41.16 -4.16 -37.86
N CYS A 229 41.65 -5.20 -38.53
CA CYS A 229 42.70 -6.05 -38.02
C CYS A 229 44.03 -5.33 -38.12
N ASN A 230 44.78 -5.28 -37.02
CA ASN A 230 46.11 -4.69 -37.04
C ASN A 230 47.14 -5.83 -37.11
N THR A 231 48.18 -5.67 -37.94
CA THR A 231 49.25 -6.67 -38.09
C THR A 231 50.19 -6.72 -36.88
N ASN A 232 50.07 -5.76 -35.97
CA ASN A 232 50.91 -5.63 -34.77
C ASN A 232 50.27 -6.20 -33.50
N CYS A 233 49.23 -7.06 -33.59
CA CYS A 233 48.71 -7.75 -32.41
C CYS A 233 48.69 -9.27 -32.59
N CYS A 234 48.85 -9.97 -31.46
CA CYS A 234 48.81 -11.43 -31.40
C CYS A 234 47.75 -11.84 -30.39
N ALA A 235 46.85 -12.73 -30.80
CA ALA A 235 45.85 -13.31 -29.93
C ALA A 235 46.11 -14.82 -29.80
N TYR A 236 45.89 -15.38 -28.61
CA TYR A 236 45.99 -16.82 -28.42
C TYR A 236 44.72 -17.50 -28.95
N ASP A 237 44.86 -18.33 -29.97
CA ASP A 237 43.75 -19.11 -30.51
C ASP A 237 43.56 -20.37 -29.66
N LEU A 238 42.46 -20.41 -28.90
CA LEU A 238 42.09 -21.52 -28.02
C LEU A 238 41.80 -22.82 -28.80
N VAL A 239 41.30 -22.71 -30.03
CA VAL A 239 40.95 -23.86 -30.88
C VAL A 239 42.21 -24.45 -31.51
N ALA A 240 43.10 -23.59 -32.02
CA ALA A 240 44.35 -24.01 -32.63
C ALA A 240 45.50 -24.23 -31.63
N LYS A 241 45.31 -23.88 -30.35
CA LYS A 241 46.30 -23.94 -29.25
C LYS A 241 47.63 -23.26 -29.59
N LYS A 242 47.59 -22.20 -30.38
CA LYS A 242 48.77 -21.44 -30.81
C LYS A 242 48.51 -19.95 -30.74
N VAL A 243 49.57 -19.18 -30.54
CA VAL A 243 49.51 -17.73 -30.70
C VAL A 243 49.37 -17.44 -32.19
N ASN A 244 48.29 -16.78 -32.58
CA ASN A 244 48.07 -16.32 -33.94
C ASN A 244 48.23 -14.80 -34.01
N CYS A 245 49.23 -14.36 -34.78
CA CYS A 245 49.50 -12.94 -35.02
C CYS A 245 48.94 -12.45 -36.36
N ASP A 246 48.42 -13.37 -37.18
CA ASP A 246 47.80 -13.01 -38.46
C ASP A 246 46.37 -12.55 -38.23
N GLY A 247 46.11 -11.27 -38.51
CA GLY A 247 44.77 -10.71 -38.49
C GLY A 247 44.14 -10.75 -37.11
N CYS A 248 44.81 -10.16 -36.13
CA CYS A 248 44.25 -9.95 -34.80
C CYS A 248 43.37 -8.68 -34.83
N CYS A 249 42.09 -8.85 -34.49
CA CYS A 249 41.07 -7.84 -34.69
C CYS A 249 40.20 -7.73 -33.44
N GLY A 250 40.01 -6.50 -32.95
CA GLY A 250 39.05 -6.25 -31.90
C GLY A 250 37.63 -6.48 -32.41
N TYR A 251 36.71 -6.82 -31.50
CA TYR A 251 35.28 -6.87 -31.79
C TYR A 251 34.61 -5.69 -31.13
N SER A 252 33.79 -4.95 -31.86
CA SER A 252 32.93 -3.90 -31.30
C SER A 252 31.46 -4.30 -31.43
N ILE A 253 30.67 -3.91 -30.44
CA ILE A 253 29.23 -4.14 -30.43
C ILE A 253 28.59 -2.92 -31.10
N HIS A 254 28.15 -3.08 -32.35
CA HIS A 254 27.35 -2.08 -33.04
C HIS A 254 25.89 -2.26 -32.68
N TYR A 255 25.37 -1.36 -31.85
CA TYR A 255 23.93 -1.29 -31.56
C TYR A 255 23.21 -0.73 -32.78
N THR A 256 22.22 -1.47 -33.29
CA THR A 256 21.38 -0.97 -34.38
C THR A 256 20.43 0.10 -33.86
N PRO A 257 20.07 1.10 -34.69
CA PRO A 257 19.15 2.17 -34.29
C PRO A 257 17.77 1.64 -33.86
N HIS A 258 17.35 0.47 -34.37
CA HIS A 258 16.12 -0.19 -33.97
C HIS A 258 16.08 -0.59 -32.49
N ILE A 259 17.22 -1.03 -31.91
CA ILE A 259 17.31 -1.39 -30.49
C ILE A 259 17.14 -0.14 -29.63
N ALA A 260 17.78 0.96 -30.01
CA ALA A 260 17.64 2.23 -29.30
C ALA A 260 16.17 2.71 -29.31
N VAL A 261 15.51 2.70 -30.47
CA VAL A 261 14.09 3.06 -30.60
C VAL A 261 13.19 2.14 -29.77
N ALA A 262 13.46 0.83 -29.76
CA ALA A 262 12.71 -0.12 -28.94
C ALA A 262 12.88 0.15 -27.43
N ILE A 263 14.09 0.47 -26.96
CA ILE A 263 14.35 0.83 -25.56
C ILE A 263 13.56 2.09 -25.19
N PHE A 264 13.64 3.14 -26.01
CA PHE A 264 12.88 4.38 -25.76
C PHE A 264 11.37 4.15 -25.76
N PHE A 265 10.85 3.32 -26.68
CA PHE A 265 9.44 2.95 -26.71
C PHE A 265 9.00 2.24 -25.42
N HIS A 266 9.79 1.30 -24.90
CA HIS A 266 9.47 0.58 -23.66
C HIS A 266 9.57 1.50 -22.42
N LEU A 267 10.60 2.36 -22.35
CA LEU A 267 10.74 3.33 -21.27
C LEU A 267 9.58 4.33 -21.26
N PHE A 268 9.23 4.87 -22.44
CA PHE A 268 8.11 5.79 -22.59
C PHE A 268 6.77 5.11 -22.29
N GLY A 269 6.56 3.89 -22.81
CA GLY A 269 5.37 3.09 -22.55
C GLY A 269 5.20 2.75 -21.07
N GLY A 270 6.30 2.42 -20.38
CA GLY A 270 6.32 2.23 -18.94
C GLY A 270 5.95 3.50 -18.18
N TYR A 271 6.53 4.65 -18.55
CA TYR A 271 6.19 5.94 -17.97
C TYR A 271 4.71 6.29 -18.19
N TRP A 272 4.20 6.15 -19.42
CA TRP A 272 2.80 6.36 -19.75
C TRP A 272 1.87 5.46 -18.93
N ALA A 273 2.20 4.19 -18.77
CA ALA A 273 1.41 3.26 -17.94
C ALA A 273 1.31 3.74 -16.49
N THR A 274 2.40 4.26 -15.90
CA THR A 274 2.35 4.83 -14.54
C THR A 274 1.41 6.05 -14.47
N GLN A 275 1.50 6.96 -15.44
CA GLN A 275 0.62 8.13 -15.54
C GLN A 275 -0.85 7.73 -15.73
N PHE A 276 -1.10 6.67 -16.49
CA PHE A 276 -2.43 6.12 -16.70
C PHE A 276 -3.05 5.57 -15.40
N PHE A 277 -2.30 4.79 -14.62
CA PHE A 277 -2.79 4.28 -13.34
C PHE A 277 -3.03 5.39 -12.33
N ILE A 278 -2.15 6.39 -12.28
CA ILE A 278 -2.35 7.58 -11.43
C ILE A 278 -3.63 8.30 -11.84
N ALA A 279 -3.82 8.58 -13.13
CA ALA A 279 -5.01 9.26 -13.63
C ALA A 279 -6.30 8.46 -13.37
N CYS A 280 -6.27 7.12 -13.53
CA CYS A 280 -7.37 6.23 -13.16
C CYS A 280 -7.71 6.36 -11.68
N SER A 281 -6.70 6.30 -10.79
CA SER A 281 -6.91 6.41 -9.34
C SER A 281 -7.52 7.76 -8.95
N SER A 282 -7.00 8.87 -9.48
CA SER A 282 -7.53 10.22 -9.24
C SER A 282 -8.98 10.35 -9.72
N THR A 283 -9.31 9.75 -10.86
CA THR A 283 -10.68 9.76 -11.40
C THR A 283 -11.65 8.96 -10.52
N VAL A 284 -11.23 7.80 -10.01
CA VAL A 284 -12.05 7.00 -9.08
C VAL A 284 -12.29 7.76 -7.78
N ILE A 285 -11.25 8.36 -7.19
CA ILE A 285 -11.34 9.14 -5.95
C ILE A 285 -12.27 10.33 -6.17
N ALA A 286 -12.03 11.14 -7.20
CA ALA A 286 -12.86 12.31 -7.52
C ALA A 286 -14.33 11.91 -7.73
N GLY A 287 -14.58 10.83 -8.48
CA GLY A 287 -15.93 10.32 -8.70
C GLY A 287 -16.59 9.79 -7.44
N SER A 288 -15.83 9.21 -6.50
CA SER A 288 -16.36 8.74 -5.22
C SER A 288 -16.72 9.90 -4.28
N VAL A 289 -15.86 10.93 -4.21
CA VAL A 289 -16.07 12.14 -3.40
C VAL A 289 -17.23 12.95 -3.96
N ALA A 290 -17.32 13.12 -5.28
CA ALA A 290 -18.44 13.80 -5.92
C ALA A 290 -19.77 13.08 -5.65
N SER A 291 -19.79 11.75 -5.77
CA SER A 291 -21.00 10.95 -5.52
C SER A 291 -21.43 11.04 -4.04
N TYR A 292 -20.49 11.17 -3.11
CA TYR A 292 -20.79 11.39 -1.68
C TYR A 292 -21.24 12.82 -1.38
N TYR A 293 -20.56 13.84 -1.92
CA TYR A 293 -20.84 15.25 -1.66
C TYR A 293 -22.22 15.68 -2.17
N TRP A 294 -22.60 15.21 -3.36
CA TRP A 294 -23.86 15.57 -4.02
C TRP A 294 -25.04 14.66 -3.63
N ALA A 295 -24.87 13.73 -2.69
CA ALA A 295 -25.94 12.87 -2.19
C ALA A 295 -26.84 13.53 -1.12
N ARG A 296 -26.64 14.81 -0.78
CA ARG A 296 -27.48 15.54 0.18
C ARG A 296 -28.72 16.15 -0.50
N GLY A 297 -29.82 15.39 -0.51
CA GLY A 297 -31.17 15.85 -0.83
C GLY A 297 -32.20 14.74 -0.57
N GLU A 298 -33.42 15.10 -0.13
CA GLU A 298 -34.50 14.19 0.30
C GLU A 298 -35.06 13.26 -0.79
N THR A 299 -34.53 13.31 -2.01
CA THR A 299 -34.99 12.48 -3.14
C THR A 299 -33.82 11.98 -3.98
N SER A 300 -33.00 11.07 -3.45
CA SER A 300 -32.10 10.26 -4.29
C SER A 300 -31.89 8.87 -3.68
N PRO A 301 -31.96 7.82 -4.51
CA PRO A 301 -31.95 6.43 -4.08
C PRO A 301 -30.62 6.08 -3.42
N GLU A 302 -30.70 5.31 -2.35
CA GLU A 302 -29.64 4.59 -1.62
C GLU A 302 -28.23 4.80 -2.18
N ILE A 303 -27.41 5.55 -1.43
CA ILE A 303 -25.96 5.60 -1.62
C ILE A 303 -25.48 4.15 -1.70
N PRO A 304 -24.97 3.65 -2.85
CA PRO A 304 -24.54 2.28 -2.94
C PRO A 304 -23.48 2.05 -1.87
N PHE A 305 -23.58 0.93 -1.16
CA PHE A 305 -22.81 0.55 0.04
C PHE A 305 -21.27 0.69 -0.12
N LEU A 306 -20.80 0.98 -1.33
CA LEU A 306 -19.40 1.11 -1.75
C LEU A 306 -19.25 2.20 -2.86
N PRO A 307 -19.18 3.50 -2.54
CA PRO A 307 -19.08 4.59 -3.52
C PRO A 307 -17.82 4.52 -4.40
N VAL A 308 -16.74 3.91 -3.88
CA VAL A 308 -15.49 3.67 -4.63
C VAL A 308 -15.72 2.67 -5.77
N PHE A 309 -16.41 1.56 -5.50
CA PHE A 309 -16.68 0.53 -6.51
C PHE A 309 -17.64 1.02 -7.60
N ALA A 310 -18.65 1.81 -7.23
CA ALA A 310 -19.54 2.46 -8.18
C ALA A 310 -18.79 3.42 -9.11
N SER A 311 -17.88 4.23 -8.54
CA SER A 311 -17.01 5.14 -9.29
C SER A 311 -16.04 4.39 -10.22
N MET A 312 -15.47 3.28 -9.75
CA MET A 312 -14.58 2.42 -10.54
C MET A 312 -15.30 1.76 -11.73
N LYS A 313 -16.52 1.25 -11.53
CA LYS A 313 -17.35 0.70 -12.61
C LYS A 313 -17.65 1.76 -13.69
N ARG A 314 -17.93 3.01 -13.28
CA ARG A 314 -18.16 4.13 -14.21
C ARG A 314 -16.89 4.50 -14.98
N LEU A 315 -15.72 4.51 -14.33
CA LEU A 315 -14.43 4.72 -14.99
C LEU A 315 -14.21 3.68 -16.10
N ILE A 316 -14.31 2.40 -15.77
CA ILE A 316 -14.02 1.29 -16.70
C ILE A 316 -15.00 1.29 -17.87
N ARG A 317 -16.28 1.58 -17.61
CA ARG A 317 -17.33 1.52 -18.64
C ARG A 317 -17.35 2.73 -19.58
N TYR A 318 -17.05 3.93 -19.09
CA TYR A 318 -17.30 5.17 -19.84
C TYR A 318 -16.08 6.08 -20.03
N ASN A 319 -15.14 6.11 -19.09
CA ASN A 319 -14.10 7.15 -19.07
C ASN A 319 -12.68 6.62 -19.37
N LEU A 320 -12.49 5.31 -19.48
CA LEU A 320 -11.18 4.68 -19.59
C LEU A 320 -10.37 5.20 -20.79
N GLY A 321 -11.03 5.40 -21.95
CA GLY A 321 -10.40 5.92 -23.16
C GLY A 321 -9.89 7.35 -23.02
N SER A 322 -10.70 8.24 -22.44
CA SER A 322 -10.30 9.64 -22.20
C SER A 322 -9.18 9.74 -21.17
N VAL A 323 -9.20 8.88 -20.14
CA VAL A 323 -8.12 8.81 -19.15
C VAL A 323 -6.83 8.31 -19.78
N ALA A 324 -6.89 7.29 -20.66
CA ALA A 324 -5.73 6.77 -21.40
C ALA A 324 -5.11 7.80 -22.34
N LEU A 325 -5.94 8.54 -23.08
CA LEU A 325 -5.49 9.61 -23.96
C LEU A 325 -4.91 10.78 -23.16
N GLY A 326 -5.58 11.20 -22.08
CA GLY A 326 -5.12 12.26 -21.21
C GLY A 326 -3.78 11.94 -20.56
N SER A 327 -3.59 10.72 -20.04
CA SER A 327 -2.32 10.29 -19.47
C SER A 327 -1.20 10.20 -20.51
N LEU A 328 -1.52 9.89 -21.77
CA LEU A 328 -0.55 9.89 -22.87
C LEU A 328 -0.03 11.32 -23.13
N VAL A 329 -0.93 12.30 -23.21
CA VAL A 329 -0.56 13.70 -23.40
C VAL A 329 0.29 14.20 -22.23
N VAL A 330 -0.11 13.91 -20.98
CA VAL A 330 0.66 14.27 -19.78
C VAL A 330 2.06 13.66 -19.84
N SER A 331 2.16 12.36 -20.16
CA SER A 331 3.45 11.66 -20.22
C SER A 331 4.41 12.27 -21.25
N PHE A 332 3.89 12.71 -22.39
CA PHE A 332 4.66 13.37 -23.43
C PHE A 332 5.17 14.74 -22.96
N VAL A 333 4.30 15.59 -22.42
CA VAL A 333 4.66 16.93 -21.94
C VAL A 333 5.67 16.88 -20.79
N GLU A 334 5.49 15.97 -19.85
CA GLU A 334 6.42 15.82 -18.73
C GLU A 334 7.79 15.29 -19.17
N SER A 335 7.85 14.40 -20.17
CA SER A 335 9.11 13.93 -20.73
C SER A 335 9.93 15.08 -21.34
N ILE A 336 9.26 15.99 -22.07
CA ILE A 336 9.88 17.20 -22.62
C ILE A 336 10.40 18.09 -21.50
N ARG A 337 9.59 18.33 -20.46
CA ARG A 337 9.99 19.13 -19.29
C ARG A 337 11.22 18.54 -18.59
N PHE A 338 11.27 17.21 -18.43
CA PHE A 338 12.41 16.53 -17.81
C PHE A 338 13.69 16.68 -18.63
N ILE A 339 13.61 16.58 -19.95
CA ILE A 339 14.75 16.77 -20.86
C ILE A 339 15.24 18.21 -20.78
N LEU A 340 14.34 19.19 -20.89
CA LEU A 340 14.67 20.61 -20.81
C LEU A 340 15.31 20.98 -19.47
N GLU A 341 14.78 20.46 -18.36
CA GLU A 341 15.35 20.70 -17.03
C GLU A 341 16.73 20.02 -16.88
N SER A 342 16.93 18.87 -17.51
CA SER A 342 18.23 18.19 -17.52
C SER A 342 19.27 18.94 -18.35
N ILE A 343 18.89 19.50 -19.49
CA ILE A 343 19.72 20.39 -20.30
C ILE A 343 20.05 21.66 -19.50
N ARG A 344 19.04 22.28 -18.87
CA ARG A 344 19.22 23.45 -18.01
C ARG A 344 20.21 23.19 -16.87
N ARG A 345 20.11 22.04 -16.19
CA ARG A 345 21.06 21.64 -15.14
C ARG A 345 22.48 21.48 -15.67
N LYS A 346 22.65 20.86 -16.85
CA LYS A 346 23.96 20.71 -17.48
C LYS A 346 24.55 22.06 -17.92
N LEU A 347 23.74 22.96 -18.48
CA LEU A 347 24.16 24.31 -18.86
C LEU A 347 24.52 25.16 -17.64
N LYS A 348 23.79 25.02 -16.53
CA LYS A 348 24.10 25.69 -15.26
C LYS A 348 25.43 25.22 -14.65
N VAL A 349 25.76 23.93 -14.80
CA VAL A 349 27.04 23.35 -14.35
C VAL A 349 28.20 23.75 -15.28
N ALA A 350 27.95 23.92 -16.57
CA ALA A 350 28.95 24.31 -17.56
C ALA A 350 29.29 25.82 -17.57
N GLY A 351 28.66 26.64 -16.71
CA GLY A 351 28.94 28.08 -16.62
C GLY A 351 28.58 28.89 -17.88
N VAL A 352 27.86 28.30 -18.84
CA VAL A 352 27.49 28.98 -20.09
C VAL A 352 26.28 29.87 -19.82
N THR A 353 26.53 31.10 -19.38
CA THR A 353 25.61 32.22 -19.60
C THR A 353 25.57 32.47 -21.11
N SER A 354 24.57 31.89 -21.78
CA SER A 354 24.39 32.11 -23.21
C SER A 354 23.83 33.52 -23.45
N ASP A 355 24.73 34.49 -23.68
CA ASP A 355 24.42 35.84 -24.18
C ASP A 355 23.96 35.83 -25.66
N GLY A 356 23.22 34.79 -26.05
CA GLY A 356 22.74 34.58 -27.41
C GLY A 356 21.36 35.19 -27.63
N TRP A 357 21.09 35.61 -28.87
CA TRP A 357 19.82 36.20 -29.31
C TRP A 357 18.58 35.34 -28.98
N PHE A 358 18.71 34.00 -28.94
CA PHE A 358 17.66 33.10 -28.46
C PHE A 358 17.30 33.29 -26.98
N GLY A 359 18.26 33.64 -26.13
CA GLY A 359 18.02 34.01 -24.72
C GLY A 359 17.32 35.37 -24.58
N LYS A 360 17.59 36.30 -25.51
CA LYS A 360 16.92 37.61 -25.58
C LYS A 360 15.49 37.53 -26.12
N ILE A 361 15.20 36.64 -27.07
CA ILE A 361 13.84 36.46 -27.62
C ILE A 361 12.86 35.98 -26.55
N ILE A 362 13.29 35.11 -25.63
CA ILE A 362 12.47 34.64 -24.50
C ILE A 362 12.20 35.78 -23.49
N ALA A 363 13.05 36.80 -23.43
CA ALA A 363 12.91 37.94 -22.51
C ALA A 363 12.03 39.08 -23.05
N ILE A 364 11.70 39.10 -24.35
CA ILE A 364 11.12 40.29 -25.01
C ILE A 364 9.59 40.27 -25.09
N THR A 365 8.91 39.14 -24.87
CA THR A 365 7.43 39.12 -24.71
C THR A 365 6.99 39.27 -23.24
N GLY A 366 7.51 40.31 -22.58
CA GLY A 366 6.66 41.36 -22.01
C GLY A 366 5.80 41.08 -20.77
N LYS A 367 6.40 40.72 -19.64
CA LYS A 367 6.48 41.50 -18.35
C LYS A 367 7.54 40.80 -17.47
N SER A 368 8.34 41.55 -16.71
CA SER A 368 9.38 40.94 -15.87
C SER A 368 8.77 39.91 -14.90
N PHE A 369 9.44 38.77 -14.68
CA PHE A 369 8.95 37.70 -13.79
C PHE A 369 8.57 38.25 -12.42
N PHE A 370 9.26 39.29 -11.94
CA PHE A 370 8.95 39.96 -10.68
C PHE A 370 7.59 40.67 -10.70
N LYS A 371 7.24 41.41 -11.76
CA LYS A 371 5.99 42.17 -11.86
C LYS A 371 4.80 41.29 -12.27
N ALA A 372 5.04 40.25 -13.07
CA ALA A 372 4.05 39.21 -13.35
C ALA A 372 3.82 38.30 -12.13
N SER A 373 4.88 37.97 -11.38
CA SER A 373 4.79 37.27 -10.10
C SER A 373 4.11 38.13 -9.06
N GLU A 374 4.34 39.44 -8.99
CA GLU A 374 3.64 40.34 -8.06
C GLU A 374 2.13 40.35 -8.33
N ILE A 375 1.71 40.53 -9.58
CA ILE A 375 0.29 40.49 -9.98
C ILE A 375 -0.30 39.09 -9.78
N ALA A 376 0.44 38.02 -10.06
CA ALA A 376 0.00 36.64 -9.81
C ALA A 376 -0.07 36.31 -8.30
N THR A 377 0.88 36.80 -7.51
CA THR A 377 0.92 36.62 -6.05
C THR A 377 -0.19 37.44 -5.40
N GLU A 378 -0.54 38.60 -5.94
CA GLU A 378 -1.69 39.41 -5.52
C GLU A 378 -3.02 38.73 -5.86
N LEU A 379 -3.19 38.16 -7.06
CA LEU A 379 -4.37 37.35 -7.41
C LEU A 379 -4.49 36.06 -6.57
N ILE A 380 -3.35 35.40 -6.28
CA ILE A 380 -3.27 34.19 -5.46
C ILE A 380 -3.50 34.50 -3.97
N MET A 381 -2.94 35.59 -3.43
CA MET A 381 -3.16 36.05 -2.05
C MET A 381 -4.60 36.46 -1.82
N ASN A 382 -5.21 37.17 -2.78
CA ASN A 382 -6.61 37.57 -2.71
C ASN A 382 -7.61 36.42 -2.85
N ASN A 383 -7.17 35.23 -3.29
CA ASN A 383 -7.98 34.00 -3.36
C ASN A 383 -7.36 32.83 -2.56
N ILE A 384 -6.42 33.10 -1.65
CA ILE A 384 -5.56 32.08 -1.01
C ILE A 384 -6.33 31.09 -0.16
N LEU A 385 -7.44 31.53 0.44
CA LEU A 385 -8.35 30.68 1.21
C LEU A 385 -9.15 29.70 0.32
N ARG A 386 -9.32 30.01 -0.97
CA ARG A 386 -10.03 29.18 -1.95
C ARG A 386 -9.08 28.21 -2.68
N ILE A 387 -7.82 28.60 -2.91
CA ILE A 387 -6.78 27.79 -3.58
C ILE A 387 -6.04 26.89 -2.58
N GLY A 388 -5.73 27.40 -1.38
CA GLY A 388 -5.05 26.66 -0.31
C GLY A 388 -5.86 25.48 0.22
N LYS A 389 -7.19 25.50 0.06
CA LYS A 389 -8.06 24.37 0.37
C LYS A 389 -8.10 23.29 -0.72
N VAL A 390 -7.60 23.52 -1.93
CA VAL A 390 -7.74 22.53 -3.03
C VAL A 390 -6.39 21.88 -3.36
N ASN A 391 -5.29 22.63 -3.39
CA ASN A 391 -3.99 22.08 -3.78
C ASN A 391 -3.31 21.32 -2.64
N VAL A 392 -3.41 21.81 -1.40
CA VAL A 392 -2.92 21.10 -0.21
C VAL A 392 -3.76 19.84 0.05
N ILE A 393 -5.06 19.88 -0.24
CA ILE A 393 -5.93 18.72 -0.11
C ILE A 393 -5.60 17.66 -1.18
N GLY A 394 -5.25 18.04 -2.40
CA GLY A 394 -4.85 17.09 -3.45
C GLY A 394 -3.58 16.30 -3.09
N ASP A 395 -2.53 16.99 -2.66
CA ASP A 395 -1.27 16.35 -2.26
C ASP A 395 -1.43 15.54 -0.96
N VAL A 396 -2.23 16.03 -0.01
CA VAL A 396 -2.56 15.29 1.22
C VAL A 396 -3.45 14.09 0.93
N ILE A 397 -4.39 14.15 -0.01
CA ILE A 397 -5.22 13.00 -0.43
C ILE A 397 -4.38 11.97 -1.17
N LEU A 398 -3.44 12.37 -2.03
CA LEU A 398 -2.52 11.44 -2.70
C LEU A 398 -1.54 10.80 -1.71
N PHE A 399 -1.07 11.55 -0.72
CA PHE A 399 -0.27 11.02 0.38
C PHE A 399 -1.09 10.07 1.26
N LEU A 400 -2.31 10.45 1.67
CA LEU A 400 -3.25 9.59 2.41
C LEU A 400 -3.69 8.38 1.60
N GLY A 401 -3.80 8.48 0.28
CA GLY A 401 -4.11 7.37 -0.61
C GLY A 401 -2.97 6.35 -0.64
N LYS A 402 -1.72 6.81 -0.77
CA LYS A 402 -0.53 5.95 -0.65
C LYS A 402 -0.42 5.32 0.75
N LEU A 403 -0.75 6.09 1.79
CA LEU A 403 -0.77 5.64 3.18
C LEU A 403 -1.93 4.65 3.46
N CYS A 404 -3.09 4.83 2.84
CA CYS A 404 -4.26 3.97 3.01
C CYS A 404 -4.10 2.67 2.21
N VAL A 405 -3.49 2.70 1.03
CA VAL A 405 -3.12 1.48 0.29
C VAL A 405 -2.04 0.71 1.05
N SER A 406 -1.02 1.38 1.61
CA SER A 406 -0.02 0.68 2.44
C SER A 406 -0.60 0.14 3.75
N LEU A 407 -1.51 0.86 4.40
CA LEU A 407 -2.23 0.40 5.59
C LEU A 407 -3.21 -0.73 5.28
N SER A 408 -3.92 -0.69 4.15
CA SER A 408 -4.83 -1.78 3.72
C SER A 408 -4.05 -3.04 3.41
N SER A 409 -2.88 -2.90 2.78
CA SER A 409 -1.93 -4.01 2.56
C SER A 409 -1.44 -4.61 3.88
N ALA A 410 -1.28 -3.77 4.92
CA ALA A 410 -0.91 -4.21 6.26
C ALA A 410 -2.08 -4.84 7.04
N VAL A 411 -3.33 -4.42 6.81
CA VAL A 411 -4.54 -4.99 7.41
C VAL A 411 -4.90 -6.35 6.81
N PHE A 412 -4.68 -6.56 5.51
CA PHE A 412 -4.77 -7.91 4.90
C PHE A 412 -3.57 -8.81 5.25
N GLY A 413 -2.52 -8.23 5.83
CA GLY A 413 -1.36 -8.95 6.36
C GLY A 413 -1.48 -9.29 7.85
N PHE A 414 -2.62 -9.03 8.49
CA PHE A 414 -2.92 -9.39 9.88
C PHE A 414 -4.13 -10.31 9.99
#